data_AF-A0A8J6ZXQ4-F1
#
_entry.id   AF-A0A8J6ZXQ4-F1
#
_cell.length_a   1.000
_cell.length_b   1.000
_cell.length_c   1.000
_cell.angle_alpha   90.00
_cell.angle_beta   90.00
_cell.angle_gamma   90.00
#
_symmetry.space_group_name_H-M   'P 1'
#
loop_
_entity.id
_entity.type
_entity.pdbx_description
1 polymer ?
#
loop_
_entity_poly.entity_id
_entity_poly.type
_entity_poly.pdbx_seq_one_letter_code
_entity_poly.pdbx_strand_id
1 'polypeptide(L)'
;LWHRGMGGQFDPYLDSAEYKANADKAIKAYFQGNPVMLGLYKLFPDMFLEQCRQMSYYANLGLFWEVMAPVFFEMSDRYDEGTISSVPEAMNFLVNGIFAIAGRPIYHHVYIRGKCYEIIPKSKGFMWLYEAALPYVEAVFYRTAPFRGTKSYNAQARQVPEDQKDFHFGILYADVFPVGTAGIPPTLLMQDMLHFLPPYLVDYYSQHCRGEEDMLIQLGVSFQRSMYCVTSAVIQALRTALLYPLDDPNPKHLQANREFFEMQLNRFTRPEYNIRDAARLGSIQSQDYR
;
A
#
# COMPACT_ATOMS: atom_id res chain seq x y z
N LEU A 1 -7.03 -7.54 3.00
CA LEU A 1 -8.22 -8.40 3.21
C LEU A 1 -8.42 -9.36 2.03
N TRP A 2 -8.88 -8.92 0.85
CA TRP A 2 -9.19 -9.85 -0.24
C TRP A 2 -7.96 -10.41 -0.98
N HIS A 3 -6.91 -9.59 -1.12
CA HIS A 3 -5.60 -10.07 -1.54
C HIS A 3 -4.92 -10.79 -0.38
N ARG A 4 -4.74 -12.10 -0.52
CA ARG A 4 -4.12 -12.99 0.49
C ARG A 4 -2.79 -13.54 -0.03
N GLY A 5 -2.01 -14.15 0.87
CA GLY A 5 -0.75 -14.81 0.50
C GLY A 5 0.35 -13.86 0.00
N MET A 6 0.39 -12.63 0.51
CA MET A 6 1.41 -11.61 0.16
C MET A 6 2.60 -11.60 1.14
N GLY A 7 2.85 -12.72 1.82
CA GLY A 7 3.84 -12.84 2.88
C GLY A 7 3.29 -12.48 4.27
N GLY A 8 4.21 -12.48 5.26
CA GLY A 8 3.89 -12.23 6.67
C GLY A 8 3.11 -13.37 7.34
N GLN A 9 2.89 -13.24 8.65
CA GLN A 9 2.12 -14.22 9.45
C GLN A 9 0.76 -13.69 9.93
N PHE A 10 0.47 -12.41 9.68
CA PHE A 10 -0.78 -11.76 10.06
C PHE A 10 -2.00 -12.42 9.42
N ASP A 11 -2.02 -12.58 8.10
CA ASP A 11 -3.16 -13.14 7.36
C ASP A 11 -3.46 -14.61 7.75
N PRO A 12 -2.46 -15.53 7.81
CA PRO A 12 -2.69 -16.88 8.32
C PRO A 12 -3.23 -16.92 9.75
N TYR A 13 -2.80 -15.99 10.61
CA TYR A 13 -3.27 -15.93 12.00
C TYR A 13 -4.77 -15.63 12.11
N LEU A 14 -5.35 -14.88 11.17
CA LEU A 14 -6.78 -14.56 11.16
C LEU A 14 -7.68 -15.80 10.95
N ASP A 15 -7.10 -16.91 10.50
CA ASP A 15 -7.78 -18.21 10.38
C ASP A 15 -7.58 -19.12 11.59
N SER A 16 -6.70 -18.74 12.51
CA SER A 16 -6.37 -19.55 13.68
C SER A 16 -7.53 -19.66 14.68
N ALA A 17 -7.57 -20.78 15.41
CA ALA A 17 -8.52 -20.98 16.50
C ALA A 17 -8.39 -19.90 17.60
N GLU A 18 -7.17 -19.42 17.81
CA GLU A 18 -6.90 -18.37 18.79
C GLU A 18 -7.54 -17.04 18.39
N TYR A 19 -7.37 -16.60 17.15
CA TYR A 19 -8.02 -15.39 16.64
C TYR A 19 -9.53 -15.50 16.76
N LYS A 20 -10.11 -16.64 16.35
CA LYS A 20 -11.55 -16.90 16.45
C LYS A 20 -12.05 -16.80 17.89
N ALA A 21 -11.30 -17.34 18.86
CA ALA A 21 -11.65 -17.27 20.27
C ALA A 21 -11.56 -15.83 20.83
N ASN A 22 -10.59 -15.03 20.39
CA ASN A 22 -10.46 -13.63 20.81
C ASN A 22 -11.57 -12.76 20.18
N ALA A 23 -11.84 -12.96 18.88
CA ALA A 23 -12.94 -12.31 18.17
C ALA A 23 -14.29 -12.64 18.80
N ASP A 24 -14.55 -13.91 19.15
CA ASP A 24 -15.80 -14.34 19.79
C ASP A 24 -16.07 -13.59 21.11
N LYS A 25 -15.04 -13.45 21.96
CA LYS A 25 -15.13 -12.68 23.21
C LYS A 25 -15.46 -11.21 22.94
N ALA A 26 -14.81 -10.61 21.95
CA ALA A 26 -15.03 -9.21 21.59
C ALA A 26 -16.44 -8.98 21.01
N ILE A 27 -16.90 -9.85 20.09
CA ILE A 27 -18.23 -9.76 19.47
C ILE A 27 -19.34 -9.89 20.52
N LYS A 28 -19.25 -10.88 21.42
CA LYS A 28 -20.21 -11.06 22.52
C LYS A 28 -20.25 -9.87 23.46
N ALA A 29 -19.09 -9.29 23.77
CA ALA A 29 -19.00 -8.09 24.59
C ALA A 29 -19.59 -6.87 23.87
N TYR A 30 -19.34 -6.73 22.56
CA TYR A 30 -19.85 -5.62 21.75
C TYR A 30 -21.39 -5.64 21.68
N PHE A 31 -21.97 -6.81 21.43
CA PHE A 31 -23.43 -6.99 21.40
C PHE A 31 -24.08 -7.21 22.78
N GLN A 32 -23.31 -7.08 23.86
CA GLN A 32 -23.87 -7.17 25.20
C GLN A 32 -24.98 -6.13 25.39
N GLY A 33 -26.17 -6.60 25.78
CA GLY A 33 -27.38 -5.77 25.91
C GLY A 33 -28.23 -5.68 24.64
N ASN A 34 -27.82 -6.31 23.54
CA ASN A 34 -28.62 -6.43 22.31
C ASN A 34 -28.90 -7.91 21.98
N PRO A 35 -29.99 -8.49 22.52
CA PRO A 35 -30.29 -9.91 22.34
C PRO A 35 -30.56 -10.31 20.89
N VAL A 36 -31.04 -9.39 20.06
CA VAL A 36 -31.25 -9.62 18.62
C VAL A 36 -29.92 -9.88 17.93
N MET A 37 -28.92 -9.01 18.16
CA MET A 37 -27.60 -9.17 17.56
C MET A 37 -26.85 -10.39 18.10
N LEU A 38 -27.00 -10.70 19.39
CA LEU A 38 -26.47 -11.95 19.96
C LEU A 38 -27.12 -13.19 19.35
N GLY A 39 -28.43 -13.16 19.10
CA GLY A 39 -29.15 -14.21 18.40
C GLY A 39 -28.66 -14.38 16.96
N LEU A 40 -28.47 -13.27 16.25
CA LEU A 40 -27.96 -13.29 14.87
C LEU A 40 -26.53 -13.84 14.80
N TYR A 41 -25.66 -13.45 15.75
CA TYR A 41 -24.30 -14.00 15.84
C TYR A 41 -24.31 -15.50 16.15
N LYS A 42 -25.25 -15.98 16.98
CA LYS A 42 -25.39 -17.41 17.25
C LYS A 42 -25.82 -18.20 16.01
N LEU A 43 -26.69 -17.64 15.17
CA LEU A 43 -27.17 -18.28 13.93
C LEU A 43 -26.14 -18.22 12.80
N PHE A 44 -25.43 -17.10 12.67
CA PHE A 44 -24.47 -16.84 11.59
C PHE A 44 -23.14 -16.34 12.17
N PRO A 45 -22.38 -17.19 12.88
CA PRO A 45 -21.16 -16.75 13.57
C PRO A 45 -20.09 -16.24 12.60
N ASP A 46 -19.95 -16.89 11.44
CA ASP A 46 -18.94 -16.52 10.45
C ASP A 46 -19.18 -15.13 9.85
N MET A 47 -20.43 -14.68 9.75
CA MET A 47 -20.76 -13.35 9.22
C MET A 47 -20.07 -12.25 10.03
N PHE A 48 -20.12 -12.33 11.36
CA PHE A 48 -19.50 -11.34 12.24
C PHE A 48 -18.01 -11.58 12.43
N LEU A 49 -17.56 -12.84 12.32
CA LEU A 49 -16.14 -13.15 12.31
C LEU A 49 -15.44 -12.50 11.10
N GLU A 50 -16.06 -12.52 9.91
CA GLU A 50 -15.53 -11.83 8.73
C GLU A 50 -15.49 -10.31 8.90
N GLN A 51 -16.52 -9.72 9.53
CA GLN A 51 -16.49 -8.30 9.89
C GLN A 51 -15.34 -8.00 10.87
N CYS A 52 -15.10 -8.86 11.84
CA CYS A 52 -13.95 -8.71 12.74
C CYS A 52 -12.61 -8.80 11.99
N ARG A 53 -12.48 -9.70 11.00
CA ARG A 53 -11.29 -9.78 10.12
C ARG A 53 -11.09 -8.50 9.34
N GLN A 54 -12.15 -7.95 8.76
CA GLN A 54 -12.11 -6.66 8.08
C GLN A 54 -11.58 -5.56 9.02
N MET A 55 -12.08 -5.48 10.25
CA MET A 55 -11.60 -4.52 11.25
C MET A 55 -10.14 -4.74 11.63
N SER A 56 -9.68 -6.00 11.72
CA SER A 56 -8.25 -6.30 11.89
C SER A 56 -7.37 -5.76 10.76
N TYR A 57 -7.82 -5.87 9.50
CA TYR A 57 -7.10 -5.26 8.38
C TYR A 57 -7.12 -3.74 8.42
N TYR A 58 -8.22 -3.12 8.86
CA TYR A 58 -8.27 -1.66 9.07
C TYR A 58 -7.32 -1.21 10.16
N ALA A 59 -7.23 -1.95 11.27
CA ALA A 59 -6.25 -1.67 12.32
C ALA A 59 -4.81 -1.78 11.78
N ASN A 60 -4.49 -2.83 11.03
CA ASN A 60 -3.18 -3.01 10.41
C ASN A 60 -2.85 -1.85 9.43
N LEU A 61 -3.80 -1.49 8.57
CA LEU A 61 -3.63 -0.36 7.64
C LEU A 61 -3.46 0.99 8.36
N GLY A 62 -4.17 1.21 9.46
CA GLY A 62 -3.98 2.38 10.31
C GLY A 62 -2.58 2.42 10.93
N LEU A 63 -2.09 1.29 11.46
CA LEU A 63 -0.72 1.18 11.99
C LEU A 63 0.36 1.34 10.91
N PHE A 64 0.05 1.00 9.64
CA PHE A 64 0.93 1.31 8.52
C PHE A 64 1.10 2.83 8.37
N TRP A 65 -0.01 3.57 8.27
CA TRP A 65 0.02 5.02 8.05
C TRP A 65 0.42 5.83 9.28
N GLU A 66 0.24 5.31 10.49
CA GLU A 66 0.81 5.91 11.72
C GLU A 66 2.34 6.08 11.63
N VAL A 67 2.99 5.27 10.81
CA VAL A 67 4.43 5.36 10.56
C VAL A 67 4.75 6.20 9.32
N MET A 68 4.06 5.96 8.21
CA MET A 68 4.39 6.65 6.95
C MET A 68 4.09 8.15 7.00
N ALA A 69 3.05 8.59 7.73
CA ALA A 69 2.72 10.01 7.81
C ALA A 69 3.84 10.86 8.44
N PRO A 70 4.37 10.54 9.65
CA PRO A 70 5.53 11.24 10.20
C PRO A 70 6.77 11.21 9.29
N VAL A 71 7.01 10.09 8.60
CA VAL A 71 8.12 9.98 7.64
C VAL A 71 7.97 10.99 6.51
N PHE A 72 6.76 11.14 5.94
CA PHE A 72 6.54 12.11 4.87
C PHE A 72 6.57 13.56 5.36
N PHE A 73 6.10 13.85 6.58
CA PHE A 73 6.22 15.18 7.17
C PHE A 73 7.70 15.59 7.33
N GLU A 74 8.50 14.76 8.00
CA GLU A 74 9.94 15.03 8.19
C GLU A 74 10.69 15.13 6.86
N MET A 75 10.31 14.34 5.85
CA MET A 75 10.91 14.44 4.51
C MET A 75 10.64 15.80 3.86
N SER A 76 9.43 16.35 4.04
CA SER A 76 9.08 17.70 3.57
C SER A 76 9.86 18.77 4.31
N ASP A 77 9.91 18.71 5.64
CA ASP A 77 10.63 19.68 6.47
C ASP A 77 12.12 19.72 6.09
N ARG A 78 12.73 18.54 5.88
CA ARG A 78 14.12 18.42 5.43
C ARG A 78 14.38 18.98 4.04
N TYR A 79 13.41 18.87 3.14
CA TYR A 79 13.49 19.49 1.81
C TYR A 79 13.44 21.02 1.94
N ASP A 80 12.55 21.56 2.78
CA ASP A 80 12.44 23.00 3.03
C ASP A 80 13.69 23.57 3.71
N GLU A 81 14.34 22.80 4.60
CA GLU A 81 15.63 23.12 5.20
C GLU A 81 16.82 23.02 4.22
N GLY A 82 16.62 22.42 3.05
CA GLY A 82 17.67 22.17 2.05
C GLY A 82 18.61 21.01 2.38
N THR A 83 18.27 20.16 3.37
CA THR A 83 19.06 18.97 3.73
C THR A 83 18.75 17.77 2.82
N ILE A 84 17.62 17.79 2.12
CA ILE A 84 17.32 16.91 1.00
C ILE A 84 17.23 17.76 -0.26
N SER A 85 18.15 17.53 -1.19
CA SER A 85 18.28 18.31 -2.44
C SER A 85 18.14 17.45 -3.69
N SER A 86 18.09 16.12 -3.53
CA SER A 86 18.02 15.19 -4.65
C SER A 86 17.15 13.96 -4.35
N VAL A 87 16.67 13.29 -5.41
CA VAL A 87 15.87 12.07 -5.29
C VAL A 87 16.63 10.94 -4.58
N PRO A 88 17.93 10.68 -4.83
CA PRO A 88 18.68 9.69 -4.06
C PRO A 88 18.72 9.98 -2.55
N GLU A 89 18.84 11.25 -2.15
CA GLU A 89 18.80 11.64 -0.73
C GLU A 89 17.42 11.38 -0.12
N ALA A 90 16.35 11.75 -0.81
CA ALA A 90 14.98 11.46 -0.38
C ALA A 90 14.73 9.94 -0.26
N MET A 91 15.21 9.15 -1.22
CA MET A 91 15.11 7.69 -1.17
C MET A 91 15.91 7.09 -0.01
N ASN A 92 17.11 7.57 0.24
CA ASN A 92 17.92 7.12 1.38
C ASN A 92 17.25 7.46 2.71
N PHE A 93 16.64 8.64 2.82
CA PHE A 93 15.84 9.03 3.98
C PHE A 93 14.67 8.04 4.20
N LEU A 94 13.93 7.68 3.14
CA LEU A 94 12.86 6.69 3.21
C LEU A 94 13.37 5.30 3.64
N VAL A 95 14.49 4.83 3.09
CA VAL A 95 15.11 3.55 3.45
C VAL A 95 15.46 3.52 4.94
N ASN A 96 16.11 4.57 5.44
CA ASN A 96 16.48 4.70 6.84
C ASN A 96 15.25 4.75 7.75
N GLY A 97 14.23 5.50 7.32
CA GLY A 97 12.92 5.56 7.99
C GLY A 97 12.30 4.18 8.13
N ILE A 98 12.24 3.40 7.05
CA ILE A 98 11.71 2.01 7.03
C ILE A 98 12.46 1.12 8.03
N PHE A 99 13.79 1.16 8.04
CA PHE A 99 14.59 0.33 8.95
C PHE A 99 14.40 0.71 10.42
N ALA A 100 14.32 2.01 10.73
CA ALA A 100 14.16 2.50 12.09
C ALA A 100 12.86 2.01 12.77
N ILE A 101 11.82 1.75 11.96
CA ILE A 101 10.47 1.40 12.42
C ILE A 101 10.05 -0.02 12.07
N ALA A 102 10.91 -0.78 11.37
CA ALA A 102 10.61 -2.12 10.86
C ALA A 102 10.08 -3.07 11.95
N GLY A 103 10.58 -2.93 13.18
CA GLY A 103 10.18 -3.74 14.34
C GLY A 103 8.99 -3.22 15.14
N ARG A 104 8.32 -2.14 14.73
CA ARG A 104 7.12 -1.66 15.44
C ARG A 104 6.04 -2.75 15.44
N PRO A 105 5.33 -2.98 16.57
CA PRO A 105 4.39 -4.08 16.67
C PRO A 105 3.10 -3.82 15.89
N ILE A 106 2.57 -4.85 15.23
CA ILE A 106 1.22 -4.88 14.66
C ILE A 106 0.28 -5.63 15.60
N TYR A 107 -0.87 -5.02 15.90
CA TYR A 107 -1.84 -5.53 16.86
C TYR A 107 -3.26 -5.03 16.53
N HIS A 108 -4.27 -5.63 17.15
CA HIS A 108 -5.65 -5.16 17.08
C HIS A 108 -6.25 -5.22 18.47
N HIS A 109 -6.34 -4.06 19.11
CA HIS A 109 -6.97 -3.87 20.41
C HIS A 109 -8.27 -3.11 20.21
N VAL A 110 -9.39 -3.70 20.62
CA VAL A 110 -10.70 -3.03 20.59
C VAL A 110 -11.13 -2.66 21.99
N TYR A 111 -11.61 -1.42 22.18
CA TYR A 111 -12.08 -0.93 23.46
C TYR A 111 -13.61 -0.92 23.47
N ILE A 112 -14.20 -1.75 24.33
CA ILE A 112 -15.64 -1.92 24.45
C ILE A 112 -16.03 -1.61 25.90
N ARG A 113 -16.85 -0.57 26.10
CA ARG A 113 -17.34 -0.15 27.43
C ARG A 113 -16.21 0.00 28.46
N GLY A 114 -15.10 0.63 28.06
CA GLY A 114 -13.93 0.87 28.93
C GLY A 114 -13.00 -0.32 29.13
N LYS A 115 -13.31 -1.49 28.55
CA LYS A 115 -12.44 -2.69 28.61
C LYS A 115 -11.74 -2.92 27.28
N CYS A 116 -10.43 -3.16 27.33
CA CYS A 116 -9.64 -3.58 26.18
C CYS A 116 -9.82 -5.08 25.91
N TYR A 117 -10.07 -5.43 24.66
CA TYR A 117 -10.07 -6.79 24.14
C TYR A 117 -8.96 -6.90 23.09
N GLU A 118 -7.94 -7.69 23.39
CA GLU A 118 -6.83 -7.94 22.48
C GLU A 118 -7.25 -9.02 21.46
N ILE A 119 -7.74 -8.59 20.30
CA ILE A 119 -8.11 -9.50 19.21
C ILE A 119 -6.85 -10.12 18.61
N ILE A 120 -5.85 -9.26 18.37
CA ILE A 120 -4.50 -9.66 17.99
C ILE A 120 -3.56 -9.04 19.03
N PRO A 121 -2.99 -9.83 19.96
CA PRO A 121 -2.14 -9.30 21.01
C PRO A 121 -0.73 -8.99 20.48
N LYS A 122 -0.07 -7.98 21.05
CA LYS A 122 1.32 -7.63 20.72
C LYS A 122 2.31 -8.79 20.91
N SER A 123 2.01 -9.71 21.83
CA SER A 123 2.83 -10.90 22.10
C SER A 123 2.94 -11.86 20.91
N LYS A 124 2.15 -11.68 19.84
CA LYS A 124 2.34 -12.41 18.58
C LYS A 124 3.64 -12.07 17.86
N GLY A 125 4.25 -10.93 18.16
CA GLY A 125 5.50 -10.54 17.54
C GLY A 125 5.38 -10.16 16.07
N PHE A 126 4.16 -9.83 15.60
CA PHE A 126 3.97 -9.27 14.26
C PHE A 126 4.62 -7.89 14.17
N MET A 127 5.41 -7.67 13.12
CA MET A 127 6.23 -6.49 12.94
C MET A 127 5.73 -5.66 11.76
N TRP A 128 5.98 -4.36 11.80
CA TRP A 128 5.47 -3.45 10.78
C TRP A 128 5.96 -3.80 9.37
N LEU A 129 7.23 -4.21 9.23
CA LEU A 129 7.81 -4.48 7.92
C LEU A 129 7.12 -5.65 7.19
N TYR A 130 7.00 -6.80 7.84
CA TYR A 130 6.51 -8.02 7.19
C TYR A 130 4.99 -8.13 7.17
N GLU A 131 4.30 -7.54 8.13
CA GLU A 131 2.85 -7.70 8.29
C GLU A 131 2.04 -6.52 7.75
N ALA A 132 2.66 -5.35 7.59
CA ALA A 132 1.99 -4.14 7.08
C ALA A 132 2.64 -3.64 5.79
N ALA A 133 3.94 -3.33 5.80
CA ALA A 133 4.58 -2.59 4.71
C ALA A 133 4.74 -3.41 3.41
N LEU A 134 5.36 -4.59 3.47
CA LEU A 134 5.53 -5.42 2.27
C LEU A 134 4.17 -5.85 1.68
N PRO A 135 3.20 -6.34 2.48
CA PRO A 135 1.87 -6.67 1.95
C PRO A 135 1.12 -5.45 1.41
N TYR A 136 1.30 -4.25 2.00
CA TYR A 136 0.68 -3.02 1.51
C TYR A 136 1.20 -2.63 0.12
N VAL A 137 2.53 -2.64 -0.07
CA VAL A 137 3.14 -2.34 -1.37
C VAL A 137 2.64 -3.31 -2.44
N GLU A 138 2.59 -4.61 -2.14
CA GLU A 138 2.05 -5.60 -3.05
C GLU A 138 0.56 -5.35 -3.37
N ALA A 139 -0.25 -5.13 -2.34
CA ALA A 139 -1.69 -4.99 -2.48
C ALA A 139 -2.11 -3.71 -3.19
N VAL A 140 -1.48 -2.57 -2.86
CA VAL A 140 -1.92 -1.24 -3.28
C VAL A 140 -1.10 -0.73 -4.46
N PHE A 141 0.22 -0.92 -4.45
CA PHE A 141 1.07 -0.36 -5.50
C PHE A 141 1.12 -1.23 -6.76
N TYR A 142 1.13 -2.55 -6.59
CA TYR A 142 1.13 -3.49 -7.71
C TYR A 142 -0.29 -3.93 -8.09
N ARG A 143 -1.03 -4.55 -7.15
CA ARG A 143 -2.26 -5.27 -7.48
C ARG A 143 -3.45 -4.35 -7.69
N THR A 144 -4.03 -3.86 -6.59
CA THR A 144 -5.31 -3.14 -6.51
C THR A 144 -6.47 -3.81 -7.27
N ALA A 145 -7.71 -3.65 -6.81
CA ALA A 145 -8.84 -4.16 -7.56
C ALA A 145 -8.97 -3.41 -8.91
N PRO A 146 -9.33 -4.10 -10.03
CA PRO A 146 -9.47 -3.45 -11.32
C PRO A 146 -10.44 -2.26 -11.28
N PHE A 147 -10.07 -1.16 -11.95
CA PHE A 147 -10.94 0.01 -11.93
C PHE A 147 -12.20 -0.25 -12.74
N ARG A 148 -13.35 0.10 -12.15
CA ARG A 148 -14.67 -0.14 -12.73
C ARG A 148 -14.90 0.63 -14.03
N GLY A 149 -14.23 1.77 -14.20
CA GLY A 149 -14.29 2.60 -15.41
C GLY A 149 -13.33 2.17 -16.53
N THR A 150 -12.35 1.29 -16.29
CA THR A 150 -11.32 0.96 -17.29
C THR A 150 -11.26 -0.51 -17.71
N LYS A 151 -11.84 -1.42 -16.92
CA LYS A 151 -11.82 -2.87 -17.20
C LYS A 151 -13.22 -3.46 -17.11
N SER A 152 -13.56 -4.30 -18.08
CA SER A 152 -14.79 -5.08 -18.05
C SER A 152 -14.64 -6.28 -17.13
N TYR A 153 -15.56 -6.42 -16.16
CA TYR A 153 -15.67 -7.60 -15.30
C TYR A 153 -16.46 -8.73 -15.96
N ASN A 154 -16.80 -8.61 -17.25
CA ASN A 154 -17.42 -9.69 -18.00
C ASN A 154 -16.45 -10.88 -18.09
N ALA A 155 -16.83 -11.99 -17.46
CA ALA A 155 -16.03 -13.23 -17.42
C ALA A 155 -15.69 -13.77 -18.82
N GLN A 156 -16.54 -13.52 -19.83
CA GLN A 156 -16.28 -13.96 -21.21
C GLN A 156 -15.22 -13.10 -21.91
N ALA A 157 -15.10 -11.83 -21.54
CA ALA A 157 -14.16 -10.90 -22.16
C ALA A 157 -12.72 -11.06 -21.67
N ARG A 158 -12.52 -11.76 -20.53
CA ARG A 158 -11.20 -12.11 -19.95
C ARG A 158 -10.23 -10.90 -19.81
N GLN A 159 -10.77 -9.71 -19.55
CA GLN A 159 -9.96 -8.50 -19.34
C GLN A 159 -9.39 -8.38 -17.92
N VAL A 160 -10.07 -8.97 -16.94
CA VAL A 160 -9.59 -9.09 -15.57
C VAL A 160 -8.96 -10.47 -15.41
N PRO A 161 -7.71 -10.57 -14.90
CA PRO A 161 -7.07 -11.86 -14.66
C PRO A 161 -7.87 -12.76 -13.72
N GLU A 162 -7.78 -14.07 -13.93
CA GLU A 162 -8.38 -15.06 -13.04
C GLU A 162 -7.59 -15.17 -11.72
N ASP A 163 -6.26 -15.12 -11.81
CA ASP A 163 -5.36 -15.17 -10.66
C ASP A 163 -5.06 -13.77 -10.10
N GLN A 164 -5.24 -13.58 -8.79
CA GLN A 164 -4.96 -12.30 -8.12
C GLN A 164 -3.50 -11.84 -8.22
N LYS A 165 -2.55 -12.75 -8.42
CA LYS A 165 -1.12 -12.44 -8.57
C LYS A 165 -0.81 -11.65 -9.85
N ASP A 166 -1.74 -11.66 -10.80
CA ASP A 166 -1.62 -11.00 -12.11
C ASP A 166 -2.36 -9.66 -12.15
N PHE A 167 -2.95 -9.23 -11.02
CA PHE A 167 -3.58 -7.93 -10.91
C PHE A 167 -2.50 -6.84 -11.04
N HIS A 168 -2.75 -5.89 -11.94
CA HIS A 168 -1.82 -4.84 -12.36
C HIS A 168 -2.57 -3.51 -12.48
N PHE A 169 -3.30 -3.16 -11.42
CA PHE A 169 -4.19 -2.00 -11.37
C PHE A 169 -3.80 -1.03 -10.25
N GLY A 170 -2.69 -1.31 -9.55
CA GLY A 170 -2.13 -0.42 -8.54
C GLY A 170 -1.51 0.84 -9.14
N ILE A 171 -1.08 1.76 -8.29
CA ILE A 171 -0.60 3.08 -8.74
C ILE A 171 0.57 3.01 -9.72
N LEU A 172 1.38 1.94 -9.70
CA LEU A 172 2.50 1.75 -10.65
C LEU A 172 2.05 1.33 -12.06
N TYR A 173 0.78 1.00 -12.23
CA TYR A 173 0.16 0.63 -13.52
C TYR A 173 -1.03 1.52 -13.88
N ALA A 174 -1.50 2.35 -12.94
CA ALA A 174 -2.68 3.17 -13.12
C ALA A 174 -2.51 4.16 -14.27
N ASP A 175 -3.54 4.27 -15.10
CA ASP A 175 -3.71 5.42 -15.98
C ASP A 175 -4.29 6.57 -15.16
N VAL A 176 -3.56 7.68 -15.08
CA VAL A 176 -3.92 8.85 -14.27
C VAL A 176 -4.60 9.96 -15.06
N PHE A 177 -4.61 9.89 -16.40
CA PHE A 177 -5.32 10.86 -17.23
C PHE A 177 -6.85 10.88 -17.03
N PRO A 178 -7.55 9.76 -16.80
CA PRO A 178 -8.99 9.79 -16.53
C PRO A 178 -9.33 10.13 -15.06
N VAL A 179 -8.38 10.60 -14.25
CA VAL A 179 -8.69 11.13 -12.91
C VAL A 179 -9.70 12.28 -13.03
N GLY A 180 -10.67 12.33 -12.12
CA GLY A 180 -11.79 13.27 -12.18
C GLY A 180 -13.02 12.73 -12.91
N THR A 181 -12.92 11.56 -13.55
CA THR A 181 -14.04 10.93 -14.27
C THR A 181 -14.71 9.81 -13.44
N ALA A 182 -15.88 9.36 -13.90
CA ALA A 182 -16.66 8.32 -13.22
C ALA A 182 -15.97 6.94 -13.27
N GLY A 183 -16.00 6.20 -12.17
CA GLY A 183 -15.49 4.83 -12.09
C GLY A 183 -13.96 4.70 -11.93
N ILE A 184 -13.27 5.82 -11.64
CA ILE A 184 -11.81 5.87 -11.41
C ILE A 184 -11.52 6.16 -9.93
N PRO A 185 -11.17 5.14 -9.11
CA PRO A 185 -10.99 5.29 -7.67
C PRO A 185 -9.91 6.29 -7.21
N PRO A 186 -8.73 6.38 -7.85
CA PRO A 186 -7.68 7.32 -7.42
C PRO A 186 -8.13 8.78 -7.35
N THR A 187 -9.18 9.15 -8.09
CA THR A 187 -9.81 10.49 -8.04
C THR A 187 -10.15 10.93 -6.62
N LEU A 188 -10.61 10.02 -5.76
CA LEU A 188 -10.96 10.36 -4.38
C LEU A 188 -9.75 10.87 -3.60
N LEU A 189 -8.59 10.22 -3.77
CA LEU A 189 -7.36 10.63 -3.11
C LEU A 189 -6.78 11.90 -3.75
N MET A 190 -6.80 12.02 -5.07
CA MET A 190 -6.30 13.23 -5.75
C MET A 190 -7.11 14.47 -5.33
N GLN A 191 -8.43 14.33 -5.21
CA GLN A 191 -9.28 15.41 -4.72
C GLN A 191 -8.98 15.79 -3.27
N ASP A 192 -8.77 14.80 -2.40
CA ASP A 192 -8.41 15.03 -0.99
C ASP A 192 -7.06 15.74 -0.88
N MET A 193 -6.05 15.28 -1.62
CA MET A 193 -4.70 15.85 -1.63
C MET A 193 -4.62 17.24 -2.26
N LEU A 194 -5.49 17.57 -3.23
CA LEU A 194 -5.49 18.86 -3.92
C LEU A 194 -5.57 20.04 -2.95
N HIS A 195 -6.35 19.89 -1.87
CA HIS A 195 -6.58 20.94 -0.87
C HIS A 195 -5.36 21.20 0.04
N PHE A 196 -4.37 20.32 0.02
CA PHE A 196 -3.17 20.38 0.86
C PHE A 196 -1.89 20.57 0.03
N LEU A 197 -2.01 21.04 -1.21
CA LEU A 197 -0.84 21.33 -2.04
C LEU A 197 -0.02 22.50 -1.48
N PRO A 198 1.31 22.37 -1.41
CA PRO A 198 2.16 23.49 -1.05
C PRO A 198 2.17 24.54 -2.18
N PRO A 199 2.36 25.83 -1.86
CA PRO A 199 2.30 26.91 -2.86
C PRO A 199 3.20 26.70 -4.08
N TYR A 200 4.41 26.16 -3.88
CA TYR A 200 5.36 25.93 -4.98
C TYR A 200 4.86 24.88 -6.00
N LEU A 201 4.03 23.91 -5.59
CA LEU A 201 3.41 22.98 -6.53
C LEU A 201 2.22 23.59 -7.25
N VAL A 202 1.43 24.42 -6.57
CA VAL A 202 0.33 25.17 -7.19
C VAL A 202 0.89 26.08 -8.28
N ASP A 203 1.93 26.84 -7.96
CA ASP A 203 2.63 27.71 -8.91
C ASP A 203 3.19 26.90 -10.09
N TYR A 204 3.83 25.76 -9.82
CA TYR A 204 4.34 24.87 -10.86
C TYR A 204 3.22 24.36 -11.78
N TYR A 205 2.13 23.81 -11.25
CA TYR A 205 1.05 23.26 -12.08
C TYR A 205 0.31 24.34 -12.88
N SER A 206 0.15 25.55 -12.32
CA SER A 206 -0.51 26.67 -13.02
C SER A 206 0.20 27.09 -14.32
N GLN A 207 1.51 26.82 -14.42
CA GLN A 207 2.34 27.19 -15.57
C GLN A 207 2.42 26.11 -16.65
N HIS A 208 1.78 24.96 -16.45
CA HIS A 208 1.85 23.82 -17.36
C HIS A 208 0.48 23.34 -17.80
N CYS A 209 0.43 22.63 -18.93
CA CYS A 209 -0.77 21.97 -19.45
C CYS A 209 -1.98 22.92 -19.51
N ARG A 210 -3.07 22.62 -18.80
CA ARG A 210 -4.27 23.49 -18.72
C ARG A 210 -4.33 24.30 -17.43
N GLY A 211 -3.18 24.51 -16.79
CA GLY A 211 -3.06 25.27 -15.55
C GLY A 211 -3.91 24.66 -14.43
N GLU A 212 -4.78 25.47 -13.83
CA GLU A 212 -5.65 25.02 -12.73
C GLU A 212 -6.75 24.04 -13.17
N GLU A 213 -7.11 24.00 -14.46
CA GLU A 213 -8.23 23.17 -14.95
C GLU A 213 -7.94 21.67 -14.89
N ASP A 214 -6.68 21.26 -15.05
CA ASP A 214 -6.26 19.86 -15.04
C ASP A 214 -5.29 19.52 -13.89
N MET A 215 -5.26 20.35 -12.83
CA MET A 215 -4.41 20.13 -11.67
C MET A 215 -4.56 18.75 -11.03
N LEU A 216 -5.76 18.15 -11.06
CA LEU A 216 -5.96 16.78 -10.55
C LEU A 216 -5.17 15.73 -11.34
N ILE A 217 -5.03 15.91 -12.66
CA ILE A 217 -4.27 15.00 -13.53
C ILE A 217 -2.78 15.21 -13.27
N GLN A 218 -2.32 16.47 -13.27
CA GLN A 218 -0.92 16.81 -12.98
C GLN A 218 -0.49 16.30 -11.59
N LEU A 219 -1.34 16.46 -10.57
CA LEU A 219 -1.17 15.90 -9.24
C LEU A 219 -1.11 14.36 -9.28
N GLY A 220 -1.99 13.71 -10.05
CA GLY A 220 -1.96 12.27 -10.26
C GLY A 220 -0.63 11.77 -10.82
N VAL A 221 -0.06 12.48 -11.79
CA VAL A 221 1.26 12.18 -12.36
C VAL A 221 2.38 12.36 -11.33
N SER A 222 2.40 13.48 -10.60
CA SER A 222 3.37 13.72 -9.53
C SER A 222 3.27 12.68 -8.42
N PHE A 223 2.06 12.33 -8.00
CA PHE A 223 1.82 11.28 -7.02
C PHE A 223 2.34 9.94 -7.50
N GLN A 224 2.08 9.58 -8.76
CA GLN A 224 2.60 8.35 -9.37
C GLN A 224 4.14 8.33 -9.36
N ARG A 225 4.81 9.44 -9.71
CA ARG A 225 6.28 9.57 -9.61
C ARG A 225 6.77 9.38 -8.17
N SER A 226 6.12 10.00 -7.19
CA SER A 226 6.44 9.81 -5.77
C SER A 226 6.29 8.35 -5.33
N MET A 227 5.24 7.66 -5.79
CA MET A 227 5.04 6.25 -5.46
C MET A 227 6.06 5.32 -6.11
N TYR A 228 6.64 5.69 -7.25
CA TYR A 228 7.82 5.00 -7.80
C TYR A 228 9.06 5.19 -6.92
N CYS A 229 9.31 6.38 -6.38
CA CYS A 229 10.41 6.63 -5.45
C CYS A 229 10.22 5.82 -4.15
N VAL A 230 9.01 5.81 -3.59
CA VAL A 230 8.69 5.01 -2.40
C VAL A 230 8.87 3.52 -2.67
N THR A 231 8.38 3.00 -3.81
CA THR A 231 8.57 1.60 -4.18
C THR A 231 10.06 1.26 -4.35
N SER A 232 10.82 2.16 -4.95
CA SER A 232 12.27 1.99 -5.11
C SER A 232 12.99 1.97 -3.76
N ALA A 233 12.58 2.80 -2.80
CA ALA A 233 13.10 2.76 -1.43
C ALA A 233 12.78 1.41 -0.75
N VAL A 234 11.58 0.87 -0.92
CA VAL A 234 11.22 -0.46 -0.39
C VAL A 234 12.08 -1.56 -1.02
N ILE A 235 12.29 -1.53 -2.33
CA ILE A 235 13.16 -2.50 -3.03
C ILE A 235 14.60 -2.40 -2.51
N GLN A 236 15.12 -1.19 -2.31
CA GLN A 236 16.46 -0.98 -1.76
C GLN A 236 16.57 -1.45 -0.31
N ALA A 237 15.58 -1.15 0.53
CA ALA A 237 15.54 -1.63 1.91
C ALA A 237 15.51 -3.16 1.97
N LEU A 238 14.70 -3.80 1.12
CA LEU A 238 14.62 -5.26 1.06
C LEU A 238 15.94 -5.90 0.60
N ARG A 239 16.60 -5.31 -0.40
CA ARG A 239 17.95 -5.74 -0.83
C ARG A 239 18.95 -5.61 0.32
N THR A 240 18.97 -4.49 1.02
CA THR A 240 19.86 -4.29 2.17
C THR A 240 19.57 -5.27 3.31
N ALA A 241 18.30 -5.64 3.52
CA ALA A 241 17.91 -6.56 4.59
C ALA A 241 18.25 -8.03 4.29
N LEU A 242 18.20 -8.45 3.02
CA LEU A 242 18.26 -9.86 2.63
C LEU A 242 19.51 -10.24 1.83
N LEU A 243 20.22 -9.26 1.28
CA LEU A 243 21.33 -9.46 0.35
C LEU A 243 22.54 -8.61 0.77
N TYR A 244 23.31 -8.14 -0.20
CA TYR A 244 24.64 -7.59 0.03
C TYR A 244 24.68 -6.06 -0.21
N PRO A 245 25.65 -5.35 0.39
CA PRO A 245 25.94 -3.96 0.05
C PRO A 245 26.25 -3.77 -1.44
N LEU A 246 26.07 -2.54 -1.95
CA LEU A 246 26.33 -2.23 -3.36
C LEU A 246 27.83 -2.09 -3.67
N ASP A 247 28.63 -1.81 -2.64
CA ASP A 247 30.08 -1.66 -2.67
C ASP A 247 30.83 -2.95 -2.28
N ASP A 248 30.12 -4.09 -2.24
CA ASP A 248 30.74 -5.38 -1.93
C ASP A 248 31.71 -5.80 -3.06
N PRO A 249 32.99 -6.10 -2.74
CA PRO A 249 33.99 -6.43 -3.75
C PRO A 249 33.79 -7.83 -4.35
N ASN A 250 32.95 -8.69 -3.77
CA ASN A 250 32.72 -10.04 -4.27
C ASN A 250 31.76 -10.02 -5.47
N PRO A 251 32.19 -10.44 -6.68
CA PRO A 251 31.32 -10.43 -7.85
C PRO A 251 30.08 -11.32 -7.70
N LYS A 252 30.13 -12.38 -6.88
CA LYS A 252 28.95 -13.22 -6.60
C LYS A 252 27.90 -12.49 -5.78
N HIS A 253 28.32 -11.61 -4.86
CA HIS A 253 27.41 -10.80 -4.05
C HIS A 253 26.70 -9.76 -4.91
N LEU A 254 27.44 -9.09 -5.80
CA LEU A 254 26.85 -8.16 -6.77
C LEU A 254 25.93 -8.86 -7.77
N GLN A 255 26.25 -10.08 -8.17
CA GLN A 255 25.38 -10.89 -9.04
C GLN A 255 24.06 -11.24 -8.35
N ALA A 256 24.08 -11.62 -7.07
CA ALA A 256 22.85 -11.86 -6.31
C ALA A 256 21.96 -10.60 -6.20
N ASN A 257 22.56 -9.43 -6.00
CA ASN A 257 21.84 -8.15 -6.02
C ASN A 257 21.21 -7.88 -7.40
N ARG A 258 21.97 -8.13 -8.48
CA ARG A 258 21.47 -7.98 -9.86
C ARG A 258 20.26 -8.87 -10.12
N GLU A 259 20.35 -10.17 -9.81
CA GLU A 259 19.24 -11.12 -9.99
C GLU A 259 17.99 -10.70 -9.23
N PHE A 260 18.16 -10.19 -8.01
CA PHE A 260 17.05 -9.64 -7.24
C PHE A 260 16.41 -8.43 -7.93
N PHE A 261 17.20 -7.45 -8.40
CA PHE A 261 16.66 -6.30 -9.10
C PHE A 261 16.00 -6.68 -10.43
N GLU A 262 16.60 -7.60 -11.19
CA GLU A 262 16.03 -8.15 -12.42
C GLU A 262 14.69 -8.83 -12.14
N MET A 263 14.58 -9.62 -11.07
CA MET A 263 13.31 -10.22 -10.65
C MET A 263 12.24 -9.16 -10.35
N GLN A 264 12.60 -8.06 -9.67
CA GLN A 264 11.64 -6.97 -9.39
C GLN A 264 11.22 -6.25 -10.68
N LEU A 265 12.17 -5.95 -11.57
CA LEU A 265 11.90 -5.27 -12.84
C LEU A 265 11.11 -6.14 -13.81
N ASN A 266 11.35 -7.45 -13.82
CA ASN A 266 10.62 -8.41 -14.65
C ASN A 266 9.12 -8.42 -14.38
N ARG A 267 8.68 -7.97 -13.20
CA ARG A 267 7.26 -7.81 -12.88
C ARG A 267 6.56 -6.81 -13.81
N PHE A 268 7.28 -5.78 -14.27
CA PHE A 268 6.79 -4.77 -15.21
C PHE A 268 6.92 -5.19 -16.68
N THR A 269 7.58 -6.30 -16.99
CA THR A 269 7.84 -6.72 -18.39
C THR A 269 6.94 -7.87 -18.85
N ARG A 270 6.13 -8.42 -17.92
CA ARG A 270 5.20 -9.52 -18.16
C ARG A 270 4.19 -9.19 -19.28
N PRO A 271 4.07 -10.01 -20.33
CA PRO A 271 3.15 -9.73 -21.42
C PRO A 271 1.70 -10.13 -21.11
N GLU A 272 1.47 -10.99 -20.11
CA GLU A 272 0.12 -11.48 -19.78
C GLU A 272 -0.83 -10.30 -19.48
N TYR A 273 -2.07 -10.37 -19.98
CA TYR A 273 -3.11 -9.35 -19.78
C TYR A 273 -2.70 -7.90 -20.09
N ASN A 274 -1.67 -7.71 -20.92
CA ASN A 274 -1.05 -6.41 -21.22
C ASN A 274 -0.44 -5.72 -19.99
N ILE A 275 0.05 -6.49 -18.99
CA ILE A 275 0.73 -5.95 -17.80
C ILE A 275 1.87 -5.00 -18.21
N ARG A 276 2.72 -5.43 -19.16
CA ARG A 276 3.83 -4.62 -19.67
C ARG A 276 3.38 -3.30 -20.24
N ASP A 277 2.30 -3.29 -21.02
CA ASP A 277 1.84 -2.08 -21.70
C ASP A 277 1.10 -1.14 -20.74
N ALA A 278 0.57 -1.67 -19.64
CA ALA A 278 -0.02 -0.87 -18.55
C ALA A 278 1.04 -0.25 -17.62
N ALA A 279 2.24 -0.84 -17.53
CA ALA A 279 3.29 -0.37 -16.64
C ALA A 279 3.72 1.06 -16.99
N ARG A 280 3.61 1.99 -16.04
CA ARG A 280 3.96 3.41 -16.26
C ARG A 280 5.44 3.73 -16.06
N LEU A 281 6.28 2.71 -15.85
CA LEU A 281 7.69 2.89 -15.53
C LEU A 281 8.44 3.60 -16.67
N GLY A 282 8.13 3.29 -17.92
CA GLY A 282 8.70 4.00 -19.07
C GLY A 282 8.16 5.43 -19.20
N SER A 283 6.86 5.62 -18.97
CA SER A 283 6.18 6.91 -19.07
C SER A 283 6.74 7.93 -18.07
N ILE A 284 6.93 7.54 -16.81
CA ILE A 284 7.41 8.46 -15.76
C ILE A 284 8.88 8.90 -15.91
N GLN A 285 9.66 8.26 -16.79
CA GLN A 285 11.01 8.72 -17.12
C GLN A 285 10.99 9.94 -18.06
N SER A 286 9.89 10.15 -18.79
CA SER A 286 9.74 11.28 -19.70
C SER A 286 9.36 12.55 -18.93
N GLN A 287 10.05 13.65 -19.24
CA GLN A 287 9.69 14.97 -18.73
C GLN A 287 8.36 15.48 -19.30
N ASP A 288 7.94 14.93 -20.44
CA ASP A 288 6.71 15.30 -21.15
C ASP A 288 5.47 14.54 -20.65
N TYR A 289 5.64 13.53 -19.79
CA TYR A 289 4.51 12.86 -19.14
C TYR A 289 3.99 13.73 -18.00
N ARG A 290 2.91 14.46 -18.26
CA ARG A 290 2.29 15.47 -17.40
C ARG A 290 0.78 15.44 -17.54
#